data_AF-A0A2P6QWJ5-F1
#
_entry.id   AF-A0A2P6QWJ5-F1
#
_cell.length_a   1.000
_cell.length_b   1.000
_cell.length_c   1.000
_cell.angle_alpha   90.00
_cell.angle_beta   90.00
_cell.angle_gamma   90.00
#
_symmetry.space_group_name_H-M   'P 1'
#
loop_
_entity.id
_entity.type
_entity.pdbx_description
1 polymer ?
#
loop_
_entity_poly.entity_id
_entity_poly.type
_entity_poly.pdbx_seq_one_letter_code
_entity_poly.pdbx_strand_id
1 'polypeptide(L)'
;MAVDFRRPEVLLVKRVREFGARKKTLEDMADFRLNGVYNQKELLRLFKLGIACTRSNPQLRPSMRQLVRILDGNDKCLTEICKKDESGEEWRQVNDSALSLIKRIQALGIQ
;
A
#
# COMPACT_ATOMS: atom_id res chain seq x y z
N MET A 1 0.33 12.79 1.77
CA MET A 1 0.37 11.41 2.29
C MET A 1 -1.01 11.07 2.85
N ALA A 2 -1.51 9.85 2.64
CA ALA A 2 -2.80 9.44 3.18
C ALA A 2 -2.62 8.89 4.62
N VAL A 3 -3.36 9.45 5.56
CA VAL A 3 -3.32 9.10 6.98
C VAL A 3 -4.73 8.72 7.47
N ASP A 4 -4.83 7.76 8.38
CA ASP A 4 -6.06 7.35 9.07
C ASP A 4 -5.80 7.21 10.56
N PHE A 5 -6.09 8.25 11.34
CA PHE A 5 -5.84 8.30 12.78
C PHE A 5 -6.74 7.39 13.60
N ARG A 6 -7.81 6.82 13.00
CA ARG A 6 -8.65 5.80 13.65
C ARG A 6 -7.92 4.46 13.80
N ARG A 7 -6.70 4.34 13.27
CA ARG A 7 -5.90 3.11 13.28
C ARG A 7 -4.56 3.32 13.98
N PRO A 8 -4.02 2.28 14.65
CA PRO A 8 -2.68 2.34 15.25
C PRO A 8 -1.58 2.66 14.22
N GLU A 9 -1.66 2.03 13.04
CA GLU A 9 -0.85 2.38 11.88
C GLU A 9 -1.51 3.52 11.09
N VAL A 10 -1.27 4.76 11.52
CA VAL A 10 -1.86 5.96 10.92
C VAL A 10 -1.46 6.14 9.46
N LEU A 11 -0.21 5.85 9.09
CA LEU A 11 0.25 5.95 7.72
C LEU A 11 -0.21 4.75 6.90
N LEU A 12 -1.16 4.96 5.99
CA LEU A 12 -1.76 3.87 5.21
C LEU A 12 -0.73 3.14 4.33
N VAL A 13 0.21 3.86 3.72
CA VAL A 13 1.24 3.24 2.88
C VAL A 13 2.18 2.35 3.69
N LYS A 14 2.55 2.78 4.90
CA LYS A 14 3.34 1.97 5.84
C LYS A 14 2.58 0.69 6.22
N ARG A 15 1.28 0.81 6.52
CA ARG A 15 0.42 -0.32 6.85
C ARG A 15 0.41 -1.38 5.74
N VAL A 16 0.27 -0.94 4.49
CA VAL A 16 0.26 -1.83 3.31
C VAL A 16 1.63 -2.49 3.09
N ARG A 17 2.73 -1.76 3.26
CA ARG A 17 4.10 -2.29 3.10
C ARG A 17 4.49 -3.28 4.19
N GLU A 18 4.00 -3.10 5.42
CA GLU A 18 4.28 -4.00 6.56
C GLU A 18 3.29 -5.17 6.66
N PHE A 19 2.39 -5.33 5.69
CA PHE A 19 1.35 -6.35 5.67
C PHE A 19 1.88 -7.77 5.92
N GLY A 20 2.90 -8.19 5.15
CA GLY A 20 3.46 -9.54 5.24
C GLY A 20 4.23 -9.82 6.53
N ALA A 21 4.69 -8.79 7.24
CA ALA A 21 5.45 -8.95 8.47
C ALA A 21 4.57 -9.24 9.70
N ARG A 22 3.25 -8.98 9.63
CA ARG A 22 2.37 -8.94 10.81
C ARG A 22 1.34 -10.07 10.90
N LYS A 23 1.51 -11.18 10.16
CA LYS A 23 0.52 -12.27 10.05
C LYS A 23 -0.91 -11.78 9.70
N LYS A 24 -1.02 -10.63 9.01
CA LYS A 24 -2.32 -10.08 8.58
C LYS A 24 -2.81 -10.81 7.33
N THR A 25 -4.12 -10.96 7.19
CA THR A 25 -4.77 -11.52 5.99
C THR A 25 -5.16 -10.39 5.04
N LEU A 26 -5.30 -10.69 3.74
CA LEU A 26 -5.65 -9.68 2.75
C LEU A 26 -6.98 -9.00 3.10
N GLU A 27 -7.88 -9.72 3.76
CA GLU A 27 -9.19 -9.25 4.23
C GLU A 27 -9.06 -8.13 5.27
N ASP A 28 -7.99 -8.12 6.08
CA ASP A 28 -7.70 -7.03 7.02
C ASP A 28 -7.45 -5.69 6.32
N MET A 29 -7.15 -5.71 5.02
CA MET A 29 -6.94 -4.53 4.20
C MET A 29 -8.21 -4.03 3.52
N ALA A 30 -9.26 -4.84 3.48
CA ALA A 30 -10.56 -4.40 2.97
C ALA A 30 -11.20 -3.36 3.90
N ASP A 31 -12.09 -2.54 3.35
CA ASP A 31 -12.92 -1.68 4.16
C ASP A 31 -13.91 -2.56 4.94
N PHE A 32 -13.92 -2.42 6.28
CA PHE A 32 -14.80 -3.18 7.16
C PHE A 32 -16.28 -2.95 6.82
N ARG A 33 -16.63 -1.79 6.26
CA ARG A 33 -18.00 -1.44 5.85
C ARG A 33 -18.51 -2.28 4.69
N LEU A 34 -17.62 -2.94 3.95
CA LEU A 34 -18.00 -3.87 2.89
C LEU A 34 -18.50 -5.20 3.45
N ASN A 35 -18.31 -5.49 4.75
CA ASN A 35 -18.79 -6.71 5.42
C ASN A 35 -18.44 -8.01 4.65
N GLY A 36 -17.22 -8.08 4.09
CA GLY A 36 -16.79 -9.24 3.29
C GLY A 36 -17.39 -9.31 1.88
N VAL A 37 -18.27 -8.37 1.50
CA VAL A 37 -18.92 -8.31 0.18
C VAL A 37 -18.01 -7.60 -0.81
N TYR A 38 -17.02 -8.33 -1.31
CA TYR A 38 -16.12 -7.89 -2.38
C TYR A 38 -15.53 -9.09 -3.10
N ASN A 39 -15.03 -8.85 -4.32
CA ASN A 39 -14.29 -9.86 -5.05
C ASN A 39 -12.86 -9.96 -4.50
N GLN A 40 -12.48 -11.10 -3.93
CA GLN A 40 -11.14 -11.32 -3.37
C GLN A 40 -10.01 -11.16 -4.40
N LYS A 41 -10.24 -11.54 -5.67
CA LYS A 41 -9.26 -11.38 -6.75
C LYS A 41 -9.03 -9.91 -7.07
N GLU A 42 -10.10 -9.11 -7.10
CA GLU A 42 -10.01 -7.66 -7.30
C GLU A 42 -9.31 -6.98 -6.11
N LEU A 43 -9.60 -7.40 -4.88
CA LEU A 43 -8.91 -6.89 -3.69
C LEU A 43 -7.40 -7.15 -3.77
N LEU A 44 -6.99 -8.36 -4.14
CA LEU A 44 -5.57 -8.71 -4.29
C LEU A 44 -4.89 -7.89 -5.39
N ARG A 45 -5.61 -7.67 -6.51
CA ARG A 45 -5.12 -6.85 -7.62
C ARG A 45 -4.90 -5.41 -7.18
N LEU A 46 -5.89 -4.78 -6.54
CA LEU A 46 -5.80 -3.41 -6.03
C LEU A 46 -4.70 -3.28 -4.97
N PHE A 47 -4.54 -4.28 -4.10
CA PHE A 47 -3.49 -4.30 -3.10
C PHE A 47 -2.09 -4.27 -3.73
N LYS A 48 -1.82 -5.19 -4.66
CA LYS A 48 -0.53 -5.24 -5.40
C LYS A 48 -0.30 -3.96 -6.21
N LEU A 49 -1.34 -3.45 -6.86
CA LEU A 49 -1.28 -2.21 -7.63
C LEU A 49 -0.95 -1.00 -6.75
N GLY A 50 -1.55 -0.91 -5.57
CA GLY A 50 -1.29 0.13 -4.58
C GLY A 50 0.17 0.13 -4.10
N ILE A 51 0.75 -1.05 -3.86
CA ILE A 51 2.18 -1.18 -3.54
C ILE A 51 3.04 -0.63 -4.67
N ALA A 52 2.77 -1.04 -5.91
CA ALA A 52 3.53 -0.60 -7.07
C ALA A 52 3.43 0.91 -7.31
N CYS A 53 2.26 1.52 -7.09
CA CYS A 53 2.05 2.95 -7.23
C CYS A 53 2.76 3.79 -6.16
N THR A 54 3.02 3.19 -4.99
CA THR A 54 3.60 3.87 -3.82
C THR A 54 5.09 3.55 -3.62
N ARG A 55 5.77 3.08 -4.67
CA ARG A 55 7.24 2.93 -4.68
C ARG A 55 7.95 4.26 -4.48
N SER A 56 9.01 4.27 -3.69
CA SER A 56 9.74 5.52 -3.41
C SER A 56 10.40 6.04 -4.67
N ASN A 57 11.00 5.14 -5.46
CA ASN A 57 11.54 5.48 -6.78
C ASN A 57 10.40 5.70 -7.80
N PRO A 58 10.23 6.93 -8.33
CA PRO A 58 9.18 7.23 -9.31
C PRO A 58 9.28 6.42 -10.60
N GLN A 59 10.49 6.03 -11.01
CA GLN A 59 10.74 5.28 -12.25
C GLN A 59 10.24 3.82 -12.18
N LEU A 60 10.01 3.31 -10.96
CA LEU A 60 9.47 1.96 -10.76
C LEU A 60 7.94 1.94 -10.67
N ARG A 61 7.29 3.11 -10.64
CA ARG A 61 5.83 3.22 -10.57
C ARG A 61 5.21 2.92 -11.95
N PRO A 62 4.03 2.30 -11.99
CA PRO A 62 3.35 2.03 -13.25
C PRO A 62 2.87 3.32 -13.93
N SER A 63 2.95 3.35 -15.26
CA SER A 63 2.30 4.40 -16.07
C SER A 63 0.78 4.28 -16.01
N MET A 64 0.06 5.37 -16.33
CA MET A 64 -1.40 5.36 -16.34
C MET A 64 -1.98 4.32 -17.30
N ARG A 65 -1.33 4.11 -18.45
CA ARG A 65 -1.71 3.06 -19.40
C ARG A 65 -1.61 1.65 -18.82
N GLN A 66 -0.57 1.37 -18.04
CA GLN A 66 -0.40 0.08 -17.37
C GLN A 66 -1.42 -0.07 -16.23
N LEU A 67 -1.66 0.99 -15.46
CA LEU A 67 -2.65 1.03 -14.39
C LEU A 67 -4.05 0.65 -14.88
N VAL A 68 -4.54 1.36 -15.91
CA VAL A 68 -5.87 1.10 -16.49
C VAL A 68 -5.97 -0.33 -17.02
N ARG A 69 -4.96 -0.81 -17.76
CA ARG A 69 -4.92 -2.21 -18.24
C ARG A 69 -5.04 -3.23 -17.11
N ILE A 70 -4.36 -2.99 -15.99
CA ILE A 70 -4.45 -3.88 -14.83
C ILE A 70 -5.86 -3.85 -14.26
N LEU A 71 -6.43 -2.65 -14.06
CA LEU A 71 -7.79 -2.48 -13.55
C LEU A 71 -8.85 -3.14 -14.45
N ASP A 72 -8.63 -3.16 -15.77
CA ASP A 72 -9.47 -3.87 -16.74
C ASP A 72 -9.31 -5.41 -16.71
N GLY A 73 -8.52 -5.94 -15.78
CA GLY A 73 -8.36 -7.39 -15.58
C GLY A 73 -7.13 -8.03 -16.22
N ASN A 74 -6.21 -7.23 -16.78
CA ASN A 74 -5.00 -7.77 -17.39
C ASN A 74 -3.92 -8.15 -16.35
N ASP A 75 -4.08 -9.33 -15.75
CA ASP A 75 -3.17 -9.86 -14.71
C ASP A 75 -1.72 -10.11 -15.20
N LYS A 76 -1.51 -10.22 -16.52
CA LYS A 76 -0.16 -10.36 -17.10
C LYS A 76 0.67 -9.09 -16.84
N CYS A 77 0.06 -7.93 -17.10
CA CYS A 77 0.69 -6.62 -16.85
C CYS A 77 1.02 -6.42 -15.35
N LEU A 78 0.16 -6.91 -14.46
CA LEU A 78 0.39 -6.84 -13.02
C LEU A 78 1.62 -7.65 -12.60
N THR A 79 1.77 -8.86 -13.15
CA THR A 79 2.88 -9.77 -12.83
C THR A 79 4.23 -9.15 -13.21
N GLU A 80 4.32 -8.46 -14.35
CA GLU A 80 5.53 -7.77 -14.80
C GLU A 80 5.93 -6.62 -13.86
N ILE A 81 4.96 -5.84 -13.38
CA ILE A 81 5.22 -4.70 -12.51
C ILE A 81 5.68 -5.16 -11.13
N CYS A 82 5.11 -6.26 -10.60
CA CYS A 82 5.50 -6.82 -9.29
C CYS A 82 6.94 -7.35 -9.27
N LYS A 83 7.57 -7.64 -10.42
CA LYS A 83 8.98 -8.09 -10.45
C LYS A 83 9.99 -7.01 -10.01
N LYS A 84 9.60 -5.74 -10.06
CA LYS A 84 10.46 -4.58 -9.74
C LYS A 84 10.29 -4.12 -8.29
N ASP A 85 10.25 -5.07 -7.36
CA ASP A 85 9.97 -4.73 -5.97
C ASP A 85 11.16 -4.09 -5.27
N GLU A 86 10.86 -2.93 -4.67
CA GLU A 86 11.72 -2.19 -3.74
C GLU A 86 11.64 -2.87 -2.37
N SER A 87 12.78 -3.07 -1.72
CA SER A 87 12.82 -3.64 -0.38
C SER A 87 12.07 -2.73 0.60
N GLY A 88 11.45 -3.33 1.62
CA GLY A 88 10.83 -2.56 2.70
C GLY A 88 11.83 -1.68 3.45
N GLU A 89 13.11 -2.03 3.46
CA GLU A 89 14.18 -1.25 4.07
C GLU A 89 14.53 0.00 3.28
N GLU A 90 14.70 -0.15 1.96
CA GLU A 90 14.91 0.97 1.03
C GLU A 90 13.76 1.98 1.13
N TRP A 91 12.52 1.48 1.12
CA TRP A 91 11.35 2.32 1.27
C TRP A 91 11.34 3.07 2.60
N ARG A 92 11.69 2.39 3.71
CA ARG A 92 11.77 3.03 5.03
C ARG A 92 12.84 4.10 5.07
N GLN A 93 14.02 3.84 4.49
CA GLN A 93 15.13 4.78 4.46
C GLN A 93 14.74 6.06 3.71
N VAL A 94 14.13 5.94 2.54
CA VAL A 94 13.69 7.11 1.75
C VAL A 94 12.58 7.89 2.48
N ASN A 95 11.70 7.20 3.21
CA ASN A 95 10.56 7.83 3.89
C ASN A 95 10.82 8.15 5.37
N ASP A 96 12.05 8.05 5.88
CA ASP A 96 12.35 8.16 7.32
C ASP A 96 11.91 9.50 7.93
N SER A 97 12.14 10.61 7.23
CA SER A 97 11.68 11.93 7.68
C SER A 97 10.16 12.01 7.83
N ALA A 98 9.41 11.43 6.88
CA ALA A 98 7.96 11.37 6.95
C ALA A 98 7.48 10.45 8.09
N LEU A 99 8.16 9.33 8.30
CA LEU A 99 7.89 8.42 9.41
C LEU A 99 8.14 9.09 10.76
N SER A 100 9.22 9.86 10.90
CA SER A 100 9.54 10.64 12.10
C SER A 100 8.49 11.70 12.40
N LEU A 101 8.04 12.45 11.39
CA LEU A 101 6.97 13.43 11.53
C LEU A 101 5.68 12.79 12.06
N ILE A 102 5.27 11.65 11.51
CA ILE A 102 4.06 10.95 11.96
C ILE A 102 4.19 10.48 13.40
N LYS A 103 5.35 9.93 13.80
CA LYS A 103 5.61 9.55 15.20
C LYS A 103 5.46 10.75 16.15
N ARG A 104 5.94 11.93 15.75
CA ARG A 104 5.79 13.17 16.53
C ARG A 104 4.33 13.60 16.65
N ILE A 105 3.56 13.56 15.55
CA ILE A 105 2.12 13.87 15.57
C ILE A 105 1.39 12.94 16.55
N GLN A 106 1.69 11.64 16.52
CA GLN A 106 1.10 10.66 17.44
C GLN A 106 1.50 10.93 18.90
N ALA A 107 2.77 11.28 19.17
CA ALA A 107 3.25 11.60 20.51
C ALA A 107 2.59 12.86 21.11
N LEU A 108 2.11 13.78 20.26
CA LEU A 108 1.36 14.96 20.68
C LEU A 108 -0.13 14.67 20.94
N GLY A 109 -0.60 13.43 20.74
CA GLY A 109 -1.99 13.05 20.94
C GLY A 109 -2.94 13.60 19.86
N ILE A 110 -2.41 14.04 18.72
CA ILE A 110 -3.22 14.53 17.60
C ILE A 110 -3.82 13.32 16.88
N GLN A 111 -5.14 13.15 16.98
CA GLN A 111 -5.96 12.10 16.36
C GLN A 111 -7.00 12.70 15.43
#